data_AF-A0A1E8PMJ0-F1
#
_entry.id   AF-A0A1E8PMJ0-F1
#
_cell.length_a   1.000
_cell.length_b   1.000
_cell.length_c   1.000
_cell.angle_alpha   90.00
_cell.angle_beta   90.00
_cell.angle_gamma   90.00
#
_symmetry.space_group_name_H-M   'P 1'
#
loop_
_entity.id
_entity.type
_entity.pdbx_description
1 polymer ?
#
loop_
_entity_poly.entity_id
_entity_poly.type
_entity_poly.pdbx_seq_one_letter_code
_entity_poly.pdbx_strand_id
1 'polypeptide(L)'
;MCGRVEPALPAPGPLSNEELMRHLHELQVRQIELEMQNAGLAEQEPLKNVLKSSRDRYAQLYEQAPVSYFSLTREGLITRVNVAACGWLQRDKDQLLGRRFEQFIALQAQGEFRRFSMRFLAVARGKYWKCGYSKMYWAAAASCASKPMSMWTAPACACW
;
A
#
# COMPACT_ATOMS: atom_id res chain seq x y z
N MET A 1 49.55 -53.83 9.70
CA MET A 1 49.36 -52.96 8.52
C MET A 1 49.26 -51.53 9.01
N CYS A 2 50.05 -50.63 8.41
CA CYS A 2 50.30 -49.26 8.89
C CYS A 2 49.04 -48.40 9.02
N GLY A 3 48.90 -47.73 10.16
CA GLY A 3 47.96 -46.62 10.35
C GLY A 3 48.45 -45.38 9.60
N ARG A 4 47.55 -44.75 8.84
CA ARG A 4 47.80 -43.50 8.13
C ARG A 4 47.88 -42.37 9.15
N VAL A 5 49.08 -41.84 9.38
CA VAL A 5 49.29 -40.62 10.17
C VAL A 5 48.79 -39.45 9.32
N GLU A 6 47.74 -38.76 9.76
CA GLU A 6 47.38 -37.46 9.19
C GLU A 6 48.50 -36.46 9.49
N PRO A 7 49.03 -35.72 8.49
CA PRO A 7 50.01 -34.69 8.76
C PRO A 7 49.33 -33.58 9.58
N ALA A 8 49.81 -33.39 10.81
CA ALA A 8 49.47 -32.22 11.60
C ALA A 8 49.78 -30.96 10.80
N LEU A 9 48.78 -30.10 10.59
CA LEU A 9 48.98 -28.80 9.98
C LEU A 9 50.09 -28.06 10.76
N PRO A 10 51.09 -27.49 10.07
CA PRO A 10 52.14 -26.72 10.75
C PRO A 10 51.48 -25.60 11.53
N ALA A 11 51.80 -25.51 12.84
CA ALA A 11 51.37 -24.40 13.67
C ALA A 11 51.81 -23.09 13.00
N PRO A 12 50.93 -22.09 12.85
CA PRO A 12 51.29 -20.84 12.22
C PRO A 12 52.48 -20.24 12.96
N GLY A 13 53.57 -19.99 12.23
CA GLY A 13 54.74 -19.30 12.78
C GLY A 13 54.34 -17.94 13.35
N PRO A 14 55.14 -17.38 14.29
CA PRO A 14 54.82 -16.09 14.90
C PRO A 14 54.66 -15.04 13.80
N LEU A 15 53.45 -14.50 13.66
CA LEU A 15 53.16 -13.39 12.77
C LEU A 15 54.11 -12.25 13.11
N SER A 16 54.67 -11.58 12.10
CA SER A 16 55.39 -10.35 12.37
C SER A 16 54.43 -9.34 13.03
N ASN A 17 54.94 -8.50 13.92
CA ASN A 17 54.10 -7.53 14.64
C ASN A 17 53.29 -6.64 13.67
N GLU A 18 53.83 -6.34 12.48
CA GLU A 18 53.12 -5.56 11.45
C GLU A 18 51.93 -6.31 10.84
N GLU A 19 52.07 -7.61 10.58
CA GLU A 19 50.98 -8.45 10.03
C GLU A 19 49.88 -8.70 11.07
N LEU A 20 50.27 -8.89 12.32
CA LEU A 20 49.34 -9.00 13.44
C LEU A 20 48.54 -7.69 13.61
N MET A 21 49.22 -6.54 13.59
CA MET A 21 48.57 -5.23 13.70
C MET A 21 47.63 -4.95 12.52
N ARG A 22 48.00 -5.35 11.30
CA ARG A 22 47.13 -5.25 10.11
C ARG A 22 45.86 -6.08 10.26
N HIS A 23 45.97 -7.34 10.70
CA HIS A 23 44.80 -8.20 10.89
C HIS A 23 43.89 -7.72 12.03
N LEU A 24 44.47 -7.20 13.13
CA LEU A 24 43.70 -6.58 14.19
C LEU A 24 42.93 -5.36 13.69
N HIS A 25 43.57 -4.53 12.85
CA HIS A 25 42.91 -3.38 12.25
C HIS A 25 41.78 -3.80 11.29
N GLU A 26 42.00 -4.78 10.40
CA GLU A 26 40.97 -5.31 9.50
C GLU A 26 39.76 -5.88 10.27
N LEU A 27 40.00 -6.60 11.37
CA LEU A 27 38.93 -7.12 12.22
C LEU A 27 38.16 -6.00 12.93
N GLN A 28 38.85 -4.97 13.43
CA GLN A 28 38.19 -3.80 14.03
C GLN A 28 37.32 -3.05 13.03
N VAL A 29 37.81 -2.83 11.81
CA VAL A 29 37.03 -2.17 10.76
C VAL A 29 35.78 -2.99 10.43
N ARG A 30 35.92 -4.31 10.28
CA ARG A 30 34.77 -5.21 10.03
C ARG A 30 33.78 -5.22 11.19
N GLN A 31 34.25 -5.18 12.43
CA GLN A 31 33.40 -5.13 13.62
C GLN A 31 32.56 -3.85 13.65
N ILE A 32 33.18 -2.70 13.39
CA ILE A 32 32.50 -1.40 13.33
C ILE A 32 31.46 -1.39 12.19
N GLU A 33 31.83 -1.93 11.02
CA GLU A 33 30.92 -2.01 9.88
C GLU A 33 29.69 -2.88 10.19
N LEU A 34 29.88 -4.04 10.83
CA LEU A 34 28.78 -4.92 11.25
C LEU A 34 27.90 -4.27 12.32
N GLU A 35 28.48 -3.53 13.27
CA GLU A 35 27.75 -2.80 14.30
C GLU A 35 26.89 -1.68 13.67
N MET A 36 27.43 -0.95 12.70
CA MET A 36 26.67 0.06 11.96
C MET A 36 25.53 -0.55 11.14
N GLN A 37 25.76 -1.69 10.47
CA GLN A 37 24.71 -2.39 9.73
C GLN A 37 23.58 -2.88 10.67
N ASN A 38 23.94 -3.47 11.81
CA ASN A 38 22.96 -3.91 12.80
C ASN A 38 22.18 -2.75 13.42
N ALA A 39 22.84 -1.63 13.73
CA ALA A 39 22.17 -0.43 14.23
C ALA A 39 21.17 0.11 13.19
N GLY A 40 21.57 0.20 11.91
CA GLY A 40 20.68 0.63 10.83
C GLY A 40 19.47 -0.29 10.63
N LEU A 41 19.63 -1.61 10.81
CA LEU A 41 18.50 -2.56 10.78
C LEU A 41 17.58 -2.38 12.00
N ALA A 42 18.16 -2.22 13.20
CA ALA A 42 17.41 -2.05 14.44
C ALA A 42 16.54 -0.77 14.45
N GLU A 43 17.00 0.29 13.80
CA GLU A 43 16.23 1.53 13.63
C GLU A 43 14.99 1.39 12.73
N GLN A 44 15.00 0.43 11.80
CA GLN A 44 13.86 0.20 10.89
C GLN A 44 12.74 -0.62 11.53
N GLU A 45 13.05 -1.49 12.48
CA GLU A 45 12.08 -2.34 13.16
C GLU A 45 10.96 -1.57 13.91
N PRO A 46 11.22 -0.51 14.69
CA PRO A 46 10.15 0.24 15.35
C PRO A 46 9.19 0.90 14.36
N LEU A 47 9.70 1.46 13.26
CA LEU A 47 8.85 2.05 12.21
C LEU A 47 7.96 0.99 11.55
N LYS A 48 8.53 -0.18 11.21
CA LYS A 48 7.75 -1.32 10.69
C LYS A 48 6.67 -1.76 11.68
N ASN A 49 6.99 -1.78 12.97
CA ASN A 49 6.04 -2.18 14.01
C ASN A 49 4.89 -1.18 14.19
N VAL A 50 5.18 0.13 14.16
CA VAL A 50 4.13 1.17 14.17
C VAL A 50 3.24 1.06 12.94
N LEU A 51 3.83 0.84 11.76
CA LEU A 51 3.07 0.65 10.52
C LEU A 51 2.19 -0.60 10.57
N LYS A 52 2.73 -1.73 11.04
CA LYS A 52 1.98 -2.98 11.23
C LYS A 52 0.83 -2.78 12.20
N SER A 53 1.09 -2.22 13.38
CA SER A 53 0.08 -1.97 14.42
C SER A 53 -1.06 -1.07 13.91
N SER A 54 -0.72 0.00 13.19
CA SER A 54 -1.71 0.88 12.55
C SER A 54 -2.55 0.11 11.52
N ARG A 55 -1.90 -0.63 10.61
CA ARG A 55 -2.57 -1.44 9.59
C ARG A 55 -3.51 -2.46 10.22
N ASP A 56 -3.06 -3.15 11.26
CA ASP A 56 -3.82 -4.22 11.91
C ASP A 56 -5.04 -3.65 12.64
N ARG A 57 -4.92 -2.46 13.27
CA ARG A 57 -6.06 -1.73 13.83
C ARG A 57 -7.10 -1.38 12.78
N TYR A 58 -6.68 -0.88 11.61
CA TYR A 58 -7.62 -0.59 10.52
C TYR A 58 -8.26 -1.86 9.96
N ALA A 59 -7.50 -2.95 9.81
CA ALA A 59 -8.04 -4.23 9.38
C ALA A 59 -9.10 -4.75 10.35
N GLN A 60 -8.85 -4.64 11.65
CA GLN A 60 -9.81 -5.02 12.68
C GLN A 60 -11.10 -4.20 12.60
N LEU A 61 -11.02 -2.88 12.47
CA LEU A 61 -12.20 -2.02 12.31
C LEU A 61 -13.00 -2.36 11.05
N TYR A 62 -12.32 -2.66 9.95
CA TYR A 62 -12.98 -3.05 8.69
C TYR A 62 -13.69 -4.39 8.80
N GLU A 63 -13.04 -5.41 9.38
CA GLU A 63 -13.59 -6.76 9.50
C GLU A 63 -14.71 -6.83 10.54
N GLN A 64 -14.63 -6.07 11.63
CA GLN A 64 -15.63 -6.05 12.70
C GLN A 64 -16.79 -5.07 12.45
N ALA A 65 -16.79 -4.34 11.34
CA ALA A 65 -17.86 -3.40 11.04
C ALA A 65 -19.21 -4.13 10.88
N PRO A 66 -20.30 -3.62 11.48
CA PRO A 66 -21.63 -4.23 11.38
C PRO A 66 -22.28 -4.05 10.00
N VAL A 67 -21.67 -3.25 9.12
CA VAL A 67 -22.14 -2.96 7.77
C VAL A 67 -21.29 -3.74 6.77
N SER A 68 -21.94 -4.33 5.76
CA SER A 68 -21.28 -5.06 4.69
C SER A 68 -20.47 -4.13 3.77
N TYR A 69 -19.16 -4.35 3.70
CA TYR A 69 -18.26 -3.63 2.82
C TYR A 69 -17.74 -4.53 1.69
N PHE A 70 -17.75 -3.97 0.47
CA PHE A 70 -17.17 -4.58 -0.72
C PHE A 70 -16.20 -3.60 -1.36
N SER A 71 -15.00 -4.05 -1.66
CA SER A 71 -14.08 -3.33 -2.56
C SER A 71 -14.15 -3.95 -3.93
N LEU A 72 -14.39 -3.13 -4.95
CA LEU A 72 -14.56 -3.59 -6.33
C LEU A 72 -13.45 -3.01 -7.22
N THR A 73 -13.01 -3.77 -8.21
CA THR A 73 -12.22 -3.22 -9.33
C THR A 73 -13.10 -2.36 -10.23
N ARG A 74 -12.46 -1.65 -11.16
CA ARG A 74 -13.15 -0.87 -12.18
C ARG A 74 -14.07 -1.72 -13.08
N GLU A 75 -13.74 -2.99 -13.24
CA GLU A 75 -14.52 -3.98 -14.01
C GLU A 75 -15.66 -4.60 -13.17
N GLY A 76 -15.76 -4.23 -11.89
CA GLY A 76 -16.78 -4.73 -10.95
C GLY A 76 -16.40 -6.05 -10.26
N LEU A 77 -15.13 -6.45 -10.26
CA LEU A 77 -14.65 -7.66 -9.59
C LEU A 77 -14.42 -7.39 -8.10
N ILE A 78 -14.85 -8.29 -7.24
CA ILE A 78 -14.66 -8.17 -5.80
C ILE A 78 -13.19 -8.41 -5.44
N THR A 79 -12.53 -7.42 -4.86
CA THR A 79 -11.13 -7.51 -4.40
C THR A 79 -11.03 -7.69 -2.88
N ARG A 80 -12.00 -7.17 -2.13
CA ARG A 80 -12.10 -7.35 -0.68
C ARG A 80 -13.54 -7.40 -0.23
N VAL A 81 -13.79 -8.16 0.82
CA VAL A 81 -15.05 -8.26 1.55
C VAL A 81 -14.74 -8.33 3.05
N ASN A 82 -15.63 -7.76 3.86
CA ASN A 82 -15.58 -7.94 5.31
C ASN A 82 -16.44 -9.14 5.77
N VAL A 83 -16.27 -9.56 7.01
CA VAL A 83 -17.04 -10.66 7.61
C VAL A 83 -18.56 -10.45 7.50
N ALA A 84 -19.05 -9.22 7.71
CA ALA A 84 -20.47 -8.90 7.58
C ALA A 84 -21.01 -9.17 6.16
N ALA A 85 -20.24 -8.82 5.13
CA ALA A 85 -20.57 -9.09 3.73
C ALA A 85 -20.65 -10.59 3.41
N CYS A 86 -19.72 -11.40 3.95
CA CYS A 86 -19.75 -12.86 3.81
C CYS A 86 -21.03 -13.45 4.44
N GLY A 87 -21.40 -12.97 5.63
CA GLY A 87 -22.63 -13.37 6.31
C GLY A 87 -23.89 -12.99 5.53
N TRP A 88 -23.91 -11.78 4.94
CA TRP A 88 -25.04 -11.31 4.12
C TRP A 88 -25.25 -12.12 2.84
N LEU A 89 -24.16 -12.48 2.16
CA LEU A 89 -24.24 -13.28 0.94
C LEU A 89 -24.33 -14.77 1.21
N GLN A 90 -24.16 -15.21 2.46
CA GLN A 90 -24.07 -16.62 2.87
C GLN A 90 -23.02 -17.38 2.06
N ARG A 91 -21.86 -16.74 1.86
CA ARG A 91 -20.75 -17.27 1.09
C ARG A 91 -19.43 -16.99 1.80
N ASP A 92 -18.49 -17.92 1.65
CA ASP A 92 -17.14 -17.72 2.15
C ASP A 92 -16.39 -16.67 1.33
N LYS A 93 -15.39 -16.07 1.96
CA LYS A 93 -14.53 -15.05 1.35
C LYS A 93 -13.94 -15.54 0.03
N ASP A 94 -13.44 -16.77 -0.02
CA ASP A 94 -12.81 -17.35 -1.22
C ASP A 94 -13.80 -17.58 -2.37
N GLN A 95 -15.09 -17.72 -2.07
CA GLN A 95 -16.14 -17.84 -3.08
C GLN A 95 -16.54 -16.49 -3.67
N LEU A 96 -16.33 -15.41 -2.93
CA LEU A 96 -16.67 -14.04 -3.32
C LEU A 96 -15.51 -13.33 -4.04
N LEU A 97 -14.27 -13.55 -3.60
CA LEU A 97 -13.10 -12.89 -4.17
C LEU A 97 -12.93 -13.24 -5.66
N GLY A 98 -12.62 -12.22 -6.46
CA GLY A 98 -12.44 -12.35 -7.92
C GLY A 98 -13.73 -12.56 -8.72
N ARG A 99 -14.89 -12.66 -8.08
CA ARG A 99 -16.19 -12.72 -8.77
C ARG A 99 -16.72 -11.34 -9.08
N ARG A 100 -17.59 -11.25 -10.10
CA ARG A 100 -18.31 -10.00 -10.42
C ARG A 100 -19.40 -9.77 -9.38
N PHE A 101 -19.39 -8.62 -8.71
CA PHE A 101 -20.39 -8.29 -7.68
C PHE A 101 -21.83 -8.36 -8.20
N GLU A 102 -22.02 -8.00 -9.46
CA GLU A 102 -23.31 -8.07 -10.16
C GLU A 102 -23.98 -9.45 -10.12
N GLN A 103 -23.22 -10.54 -10.02
CA GLN A 103 -23.75 -11.91 -9.92
C GLN A 103 -24.54 -12.14 -8.63
N PHE A 104 -24.29 -11.35 -7.59
CA PHE A 104 -24.95 -11.42 -6.30
C PHE A 104 -26.10 -10.41 -6.17
N ILE A 105 -26.40 -9.66 -7.23
CA ILE A 105 -27.51 -8.72 -7.31
C ILE A 105 -28.68 -9.40 -8.02
N ALA A 106 -29.90 -9.19 -7.51
CA ALA A 106 -31.13 -9.66 -8.14
C ALA A 106 -31.20 -9.21 -9.61
N LEU A 107 -31.62 -10.11 -10.51
CA LEU A 107 -31.62 -9.89 -11.97
C LEU A 107 -32.29 -8.58 -12.38
N GLN A 108 -33.38 -8.22 -11.70
CA GLN A 108 -34.16 -7.01 -11.97
C GLN A 108 -33.37 -5.73 -11.65
N ALA A 109 -32.45 -5.78 -10.68
CA ALA A 109 -31.65 -4.64 -10.23
C ALA A 109 -30.29 -4.53 -10.93
N GLN A 110 -29.84 -5.56 -11.67
CA GLN A 110 -28.54 -5.54 -12.37
C GLN A 110 -28.44 -4.40 -13.39
N GLY A 111 -29.53 -4.09 -14.10
CA GLY A 111 -29.58 -2.97 -15.03
C GLY A 111 -29.30 -1.62 -14.37
N GLU A 112 -29.93 -1.37 -13.22
CA GLU A 112 -29.69 -0.16 -12.42
C GLU A 112 -28.28 -0.12 -11.86
N PHE A 113 -27.78 -1.25 -11.35
CA PHE A 113 -26.42 -1.33 -10.83
C PHE A 113 -25.37 -1.04 -11.90
N ARG A 114 -25.53 -1.56 -13.13
CA ARG A 114 -24.63 -1.25 -14.26
C ARG A 114 -24.63 0.24 -14.59
N ARG A 115 -25.82 0.86 -14.67
CA ARG A 115 -25.96 2.31 -14.89
C ARG A 115 -25.27 3.12 -13.80
N PHE A 116 -25.55 2.78 -12.54
CA PHE A 116 -24.94 3.40 -11.37
C PHE A 116 -23.41 3.30 -11.40
N SER A 117 -22.89 2.10 -11.64
CA SER A 117 -21.44 1.84 -11.68
C SER A 117 -20.75 2.62 -12.80
N MET A 118 -21.34 2.67 -13.99
CA MET A 118 -20.82 3.48 -15.10
C MET A 118 -20.77 4.97 -14.76
N ARG A 119 -21.84 5.51 -14.13
CA ARG A 119 -21.91 6.91 -13.73
C ARG A 119 -20.88 7.23 -12.63
N PHE A 120 -20.78 6.38 -11.62
CA PHE A 120 -19.81 6.52 -10.53
C PHE A 120 -18.37 6.54 -11.05
N LEU A 121 -18.03 5.60 -11.94
CA LEU A 121 -16.70 5.54 -12.57
C LEU A 121 -16.43 6.72 -13.52
N ALA A 122 -17.45 7.35 -14.09
CA ALA A 122 -17.28 8.56 -14.89
C ALA A 122 -16.99 9.79 -14.03
N VAL A 123 -17.61 9.90 -12.85
CA VAL A 123 -17.34 10.96 -11.87
C VAL A 123 -15.95 10.82 -11.27
N ALA A 124 -15.55 9.59 -10.91
CA ALA A 124 -14.22 9.29 -10.37
C ALA A 124 -13.06 9.64 -11.33
N ARG A 125 -13.32 9.73 -12.65
CA ARG A 125 -12.35 10.17 -13.67
C ARG A 125 -12.11 11.69 -13.73
N GLY A 126 -12.60 12.46 -12.74
CA GLY A 126 -12.33 13.91 -12.69
C GLY A 126 -13.28 14.75 -13.53
N LYS A 127 -14.52 14.29 -13.78
CA LYS A 127 -15.60 15.18 -14.22
C LYS A 127 -16.39 15.63 -12.99
N TYR A 128 -15.83 16.58 -12.25
CA TYR A 128 -16.45 17.18 -11.08
C TYR A 128 -17.75 17.90 -11.48
N TRP A 129 -18.83 17.60 -10.77
CA TRP A 129 -20.02 18.43 -10.73
C TRP A 129 -19.62 19.81 -10.17
N LYS A 130 -19.82 20.89 -10.94
CA LYS A 130 -19.91 22.23 -10.36
C LYS A 130 -21.22 22.30 -9.57
N CYS A 131 -21.19 21.86 -8.32
CA CYS A 131 -22.22 22.19 -7.34
C CYS A 131 -22.03 23.67 -6.97
N GLY A 132 -23.09 24.47 -7.14
CA GLY A 132 -23.12 25.92 -6.86
C GLY A 132 -23.13 26.28 -5.37
N TYR A 133 -22.32 25.61 -4.54
CA TYR A 133 -21.99 26.08 -3.21
C TYR A 133 -20.48 26.10 -3.06
N SER A 134 -19.96 27.33 -3.06
CA SER A 134 -18.58 27.76 -2.79
C SER A 134 -17.65 26.67 -2.23
N LYS A 135 -16.62 26.32 -3.00
CA LYS A 135 -15.39 25.72 -2.48
C LYS A 135 -14.18 26.37 -3.13
N MET A 136 -13.58 27.28 -2.37
CA MET A 136 -12.21 27.75 -2.48
C MET A 136 -11.22 26.57 -2.39
N TYR A 137 -10.31 26.50 -3.38
CA TYR A 137 -9.06 25.70 -3.47
C TYR A 137 -9.22 24.16 -3.34
N TRP A 138 -8.65 23.31 -4.20
CA TRP A 138 -7.34 23.31 -4.84
C TRP A 138 -7.47 22.77 -6.28
N ALA A 139 -7.15 23.60 -7.27
CA ALA A 139 -6.87 23.13 -8.62
C ALA A 139 -5.36 23.28 -8.86
N ALA A 140 -4.77 22.20 -9.35
CA ALA A 140 -3.39 22.13 -9.79
C ALA A 140 -2.98 23.39 -10.56
N ALA A 141 -1.94 24.06 -10.05
CA ALA A 141 -1.24 25.11 -10.75
C ALA A 141 -0.57 24.52 -11.99
N ALA A 142 -1.11 24.80 -13.19
CA ALA A 142 -0.36 24.54 -14.42
C ALA A 142 -0.74 25.36 -15.66
N SER A 143 -1.86 26.09 -15.75
CA SER A 143 -2.22 26.68 -17.06
C SER A 143 -3.08 27.95 -17.10
N CYS A 144 -3.13 28.77 -16.05
CA CYS A 144 -3.92 30.02 -16.09
C CYS A 144 -3.15 31.32 -15.79
N ALA A 145 -1.82 31.30 -15.83
CA ALA A 145 -0.99 32.49 -15.53
C ALA A 145 -0.90 33.53 -16.66
N SER A 146 -1.70 33.45 -17.73
CA SER A 146 -1.51 34.29 -18.93
C SER A 146 -2.75 34.97 -19.50
N LYS A 147 -3.86 35.11 -18.76
CA LYS A 147 -5.02 35.88 -19.24
C LYS A 147 -5.40 37.07 -18.34
N PRO A 148 -5.65 38.27 -18.92
CA PRO A 148 -6.02 39.46 -18.16
C PRO A 148 -7.45 39.41 -17.62
N MET A 149 -7.66 40.10 -16.50
CA MET A 149 -8.84 40.04 -15.63
C MET A 149 -10.15 40.55 -16.26
N SER A 150 -10.10 41.18 -17.44
CA SER A 150 -11.26 41.81 -18.10
C SER A 150 -12.19 40.85 -18.87
N MET A 151 -11.82 39.59 -19.03
CA MET A 151 -12.60 38.60 -19.79
C MET A 151 -13.55 37.72 -18.96
N TRP A 152 -13.75 38.03 -17.68
CA TRP A 152 -14.63 37.26 -16.80
C TRP A 152 -16.03 37.89 -16.75
N THR A 153 -16.80 37.81 -17.84
CA THR A 153 -18.25 38.11 -17.80
C THR A 153 -19.05 36.83 -17.59
N ALA A 154 -19.84 36.81 -16.51
CA ALA A 154 -20.73 35.70 -16.14
C ALA A 154 -22.06 35.77 -16.92
N PRO A 155 -22.66 34.64 -17.34
CA PRO A 155 -24.06 34.64 -17.72
C PRO A 155 -24.96 34.08 -16.60
N ALA A 156 -26.13 34.71 -16.49
CA ALA A 156 -27.23 34.42 -15.59
C ALA A 156 -27.80 33.00 -15.79
N CYS A 157 -28.07 32.31 -14.68
CA CYS A 157 -28.84 31.08 -14.65
C CYS A 157 -30.25 31.38 -14.12
N ALA A 158 -31.26 31.28 -14.99
CA ALA A 158 -32.64 31.06 -14.59
C ALA A 158 -32.89 29.55 -14.51
N CYS A 159 -33.28 29.04 -13.35
CA CYS A 159 -33.77 27.67 -13.17
C CYS A 159 -35.30 27.69 -13.14
N TRP A 160 -35.93 26.88 -13.97
CA TRP A 160 -37.20 26.23 -13.67
C TRP A 160 -36.88 24.75 -13.38
#